data_AF-A0A1D2QTZ0-F1
#
_entry.id   AF-A0A1D2QTZ0-F1
#
_cell.length_a   1.000
_cell.length_b   1.000
_cell.length_c   1.000
_cell.angle_alpha   90.00
_cell.angle_beta   90.00
_cell.angle_gamma   90.00
#
_symmetry.space_group_name_H-M   'P 1'
#
loop_
_entity.id
_entity.type
_entity.pdbx_description
1 polymer ?
#
loop_
_entity_poly.entity_id
_entity_poly.type
_entity_poly.pdbx_seq_one_letter_code
_entity_poly.pdbx_strand_id
1 'polypeptide(L)'
;MGWTPPLPDSLVKYDRVEESDILADHFEQTGKRIVAATSPILVLHDTTEFSYHRKKPEDIGFLSCLPITKKSAEELGRDYKSCGILLYASVAITAEGLPLELTATQCWTRQVFKEPNLSALLTRLEYPFMRRKVSSG
;
A
#
# COMPACT_ATOMS: atom_id res chain seq x y z
N MET A 1 28.35 0.73 12.39
CA MET A 1 28.39 2.14 11.95
C MET A 1 27.76 2.22 10.57
N GLY A 2 26.52 2.69 10.47
CA GLY A 2 25.83 2.90 9.20
C GLY A 2 25.43 4.36 9.13
N TRP A 3 26.19 5.16 8.38
CA TRP A 3 25.81 6.53 8.07
C TRP A 3 24.97 6.48 6.80
N THR A 4 23.67 6.71 6.92
CA THR A 4 22.83 7.09 5.79
C THR A 4 22.91 8.61 5.68
N PRO A 5 23.38 9.19 4.56
CA PRO A 5 23.30 10.62 4.37
C PRO A 5 21.83 11.05 4.46
N PRO A 6 21.51 12.19 5.10
CA PRO A 6 20.18 12.75 5.00
C PRO A 6 19.91 13.03 3.52
N LEU A 7 18.90 12.36 2.96
CA LEU A 7 18.35 12.78 1.68
C LEU A 7 17.93 14.24 1.83
N PRO A 8 18.22 15.12 0.86
CA PRO A 8 17.84 16.52 0.97
C PRO A 8 16.32 16.61 1.12
N ASP A 9 15.84 17.37 2.11
CA ASP A 9 14.40 17.57 2.40
C ASP A 9 13.60 17.99 1.14
N SER A 10 14.29 18.61 0.17
CA SER A 10 13.76 19.04 -1.11
C SER A 10 13.42 17.91 -2.10
N LEU A 11 13.74 16.64 -1.80
CA LEU A 11 13.48 15.53 -2.73
C LEU A 11 12.11 14.88 -2.47
N VAL A 12 11.53 15.08 -1.29
CA VAL A 12 10.32 14.35 -0.85
C VAL A 12 9.13 15.28 -0.59
N LYS A 13 9.34 16.59 -0.44
CA LYS A 13 8.25 17.55 -0.17
C LYS A 13 8.13 18.56 -1.31
N TYR A 14 7.40 18.18 -2.34
CA TYR A 14 6.88 19.12 -3.34
C TYR A 14 5.37 19.22 -3.18
N ASP A 15 4.87 20.39 -2.75
CA ASP A 15 3.43 20.67 -2.61
C ASP A 15 2.66 20.65 -3.94
N ARG A 16 3.31 20.28 -5.05
CA ARG A 16 2.76 20.28 -6.41
C ARG A 16 2.80 18.92 -7.10
N VAL A 17 3.31 17.88 -6.43
CA VAL A 17 3.41 16.53 -7.01
C VAL A 17 2.58 15.58 -6.16
N GLU A 18 1.53 15.04 -6.76
CA GLU A 18 0.69 14.02 -6.13
C GLU A 18 1.22 12.61 -6.44
N GLU A 19 0.85 11.63 -5.61
CA GLU A 19 1.19 10.21 -5.84
C GLU A 19 0.74 9.74 -7.23
N SER A 20 -0.44 10.19 -7.67
CA SER A 20 -0.98 9.87 -8.99
C SER A 20 -0.11 10.37 -10.14
N ASP A 21 0.55 11.52 -9.98
CA ASP A 21 1.42 12.10 -11.01
C ASP A 21 2.67 11.25 -11.20
N ILE A 22 3.19 10.69 -10.11
CA ILE A 22 4.34 9.79 -10.14
C ILE A 22 3.93 8.46 -10.81
N LEU A 23 2.77 7.91 -10.43
CA LEU A 23 2.37 6.56 -10.86
C LEU A 23 1.75 6.49 -12.26
N ALA A 24 1.23 7.58 -12.79
CA ALA A 24 0.53 7.62 -14.07
C ALA A 24 1.38 7.03 -15.21
N ASP A 25 2.62 7.50 -15.35
CA ASP A 25 3.54 7.04 -16.39
C ASP A 25 3.90 5.55 -16.20
N HIS A 26 4.07 5.09 -14.95
CA HIS A 26 4.32 3.67 -14.67
C HIS A 26 3.16 2.78 -15.08
N PHE A 27 1.92 3.20 -14.83
CA PHE A 27 0.73 2.48 -15.26
C PHE A 27 0.59 2.47 -16.79
N GLU A 28 0.91 3.58 -17.46
CA GLU A 28 0.91 3.63 -18.92
C GLU A 28 1.94 2.65 -19.52
N GLN A 29 3.16 2.62 -18.98
CA GLN A 29 4.21 1.70 -19.43
C GLN A 29 3.84 0.24 -19.15
N THR A 30 3.24 -0.04 -17.99
CA THR A 30 2.73 -1.38 -17.67
C THR A 30 1.65 -1.80 -18.67
N GLY A 31 0.75 -0.89 -19.05
CA GLY A 31 -0.24 -1.13 -20.10
C GLY A 31 0.39 -1.49 -21.45
N LYS A 32 1.45 -0.78 -21.86
CA LYS A 32 2.20 -1.10 -23.09
C LYS A 32 2.83 -2.49 -23.04
N ARG A 33 3.42 -2.87 -21.91
CA ARG A 33 4.02 -4.22 -21.71
C ARG A 33 2.97 -5.32 -21.75
N ILE A 34 1.80 -5.09 -21.13
CA ILE A 34 0.68 -6.04 -21.16
C ILE A 34 0.17 -6.25 -22.59
N VAL A 35 0.01 -5.17 -23.37
CA VAL A 35 -0.44 -5.26 -24.78
C VAL A 35 0.58 -5.97 -25.65
N ALA A 36 1.88 -5.79 -25.39
CA ALA A 36 2.96 -6.44 -26.14
C ALA A 36 3.16 -7.91 -25.77
N ALA A 37 2.60 -8.38 -24.65
CA ALA A 37 2.76 -9.75 -24.18
C ALA A 37 1.97 -10.74 -25.05
N THR A 38 2.64 -11.83 -25.42
CA THR A 38 2.04 -12.90 -26.23
C THR A 38 1.47 -14.05 -25.39
N SER A 39 1.84 -14.13 -24.11
CA SER A 39 1.32 -15.12 -23.17
C SER A 39 0.21 -14.53 -22.28
N PRO A 40 -0.65 -15.37 -21.68
CA PRO A 40 -1.64 -14.90 -20.72
C PRO A 40 -1.00 -14.13 -19.57
N ILE A 41 -1.64 -13.03 -19.17
CA ILE A 41 -1.22 -12.22 -18.03
C ILE A 41 -2.01 -12.62 -16.79
N LEU A 42 -1.28 -12.88 -15.70
CA LEU A 42 -1.82 -13.06 -14.37
C LEU A 42 -1.68 -11.75 -13.62
N VAL A 43 -2.73 -11.35 -12.88
CA VAL A 43 -2.69 -10.15 -12.04
C VAL A 43 -2.77 -10.59 -10.59
N LEU A 44 -1.66 -10.45 -9.86
CA LEU A 44 -1.58 -10.74 -8.44
C LEU A 44 -2.07 -9.53 -7.66
N HIS A 45 -2.93 -9.75 -6.67
CA HIS A 45 -3.43 -8.73 -5.76
C HIS A 45 -2.99 -9.08 -4.34
N ASP A 46 -2.37 -8.14 -3.65
CA ASP A 46 -2.00 -8.31 -2.26
C ASP A 46 -2.08 -6.98 -1.49
N THR A 47 -2.18 -7.05 -0.17
CA THR A 47 -2.09 -5.90 0.72
C THR A 47 -0.91 -6.05 1.66
N THR A 48 0.04 -5.12 1.57
CA THR A 48 1.23 -5.08 2.42
C THR A 48 1.17 -3.90 3.38
N GLU A 49 1.95 -3.95 4.46
CA GLU A 49 1.98 -2.90 5.48
C GLU A 49 3.39 -2.29 5.57
N PHE A 50 3.47 -0.97 5.48
CA PHE A 50 4.67 -0.22 5.80
C PHE A 50 4.62 0.25 7.25
N SER A 51 5.42 -0.38 8.12
CA SER A 51 5.48 -0.07 9.55
C SER A 51 6.56 0.97 9.86
N TYR A 52 6.23 1.94 10.72
CA TYR A 52 7.15 2.98 11.17
C TYR A 52 7.23 3.02 12.69
N HIS A 53 8.38 3.46 13.20
CA HIS A 53 8.56 3.83 14.60
C HIS A 53 8.59 5.36 14.72
N ARG A 54 7.57 5.95 15.38
CA ARG A 54 7.42 7.41 15.50
C ARG A 54 7.09 7.81 16.93
N LYS A 55 7.49 9.03 17.31
CA LYS A 55 7.14 9.66 18.60
C LYS A 55 5.64 9.95 18.72
N LYS A 56 4.97 10.25 17.59
CA LYS A 56 3.53 10.49 17.46
C LYS A 56 2.92 9.53 16.43
N PRO A 57 2.63 8.27 16.81
CA PRO A 57 1.98 7.27 15.95
C PRO A 57 0.68 7.75 15.27
N GLU A 58 -0.07 8.60 15.96
CA GLU A 58 -1.36 9.17 15.53
C GLU A 58 -1.27 10.06 14.29
N ASP A 59 -0.10 10.63 13.98
CA ASP A 59 0.10 11.48 12.79
C ASP A 59 0.00 10.69 11.48
N ILE A 60 0.14 9.36 11.52
CA ILE A 60 0.01 8.47 10.34
C ILE A 60 -1.22 7.58 10.48
N GLY A 61 -1.42 6.97 11.65
CA GLY A 61 -2.45 5.95 11.88
C GLY A 61 -1.86 4.61 12.31
N PHE A 62 -2.69 3.73 12.85
CA PHE A 62 -2.29 2.50 13.53
C PHE A 62 -2.46 1.26 12.65
N LEU A 63 -1.44 0.38 12.64
CA LEU A 63 -1.48 -0.90 11.91
C LEU A 63 -1.97 -2.03 12.81
N SER A 64 -1.42 -2.17 14.01
CA SER A 64 -1.78 -3.23 14.95
C SER A 64 -1.50 -2.84 16.41
N CYS A 65 -2.22 -3.49 17.35
CA CYS A 65 -1.85 -3.51 18.76
C CYS A 65 -0.90 -4.70 18.99
N LEU A 66 0.33 -4.45 19.43
CA LEU A 66 1.28 -5.53 19.69
C LEU A 66 1.23 -5.94 21.17
N PRO A 67 1.24 -7.25 21.48
CA PRO A 67 1.38 -7.69 22.85
C PRO A 67 2.77 -7.32 23.37
N ILE A 68 2.82 -6.50 24.42
CA ILE A 68 4.07 -6.07 25.05
C ILE A 68 4.28 -6.80 26.38
N THR A 69 5.55 -7.07 26.69
CA THR A 69 5.91 -7.65 27.99
C THR A 69 5.62 -6.64 29.11
N LYS A 70 5.37 -7.12 30.33
CA LYS A 70 5.07 -6.25 31.49
C LYS A 70 6.15 -5.17 31.72
N LYS A 71 7.42 -5.52 31.52
CA LYS A 71 8.55 -4.58 31.63
C LYS A 71 8.48 -3.47 30.58
N SER A 72 8.16 -3.82 29.33
CA SER A 72 7.96 -2.87 28.24
C SER A 72 6.69 -2.02 28.42
N ALA A 73 5.66 -2.55 29.07
CA ALA A 73 4.41 -1.85 29.37
C ALA A 73 4.56 -0.74 30.43
N GLU A 74 5.49 -0.91 31.36
CA GLU A 74 5.83 0.12 32.35
C GLU A 74 6.59 1.30 31.72
N GLU A 75 7.40 1.04 30.69
CA GLU A 75 8.20 2.07 29.99
C GLU A 75 7.45 2.75 28.83
N LEU A 76 6.62 2.02 28.08
CA LEU A 76 5.96 2.51 26.85
C LEU A 76 4.45 2.76 27.01
N GLY A 77 3.89 2.46 28.19
CA GLY A 77 2.45 2.39 28.40
C GLY A 77 1.88 1.04 27.92
N ARG A 78 0.75 0.61 28.49
CA ARG A 78 0.16 -0.73 28.32
C ARG A 78 -0.22 -1.13 26.89
N ASP A 79 -0.27 -0.17 25.95
CA ASP A 79 -0.74 -0.38 24.58
C ASP A 79 0.26 0.18 23.55
N TYR A 80 1.34 -0.54 23.25
CA TYR A 80 2.20 -0.18 22.12
C TYR A 80 1.46 -0.48 20.82
N LYS A 81 1.09 0.58 20.09
CA LYS A 81 0.48 0.48 18.78
C LYS A 81 1.54 0.74 17.71
N SER A 82 1.72 -0.21 16.80
CA SER A 82 2.51 0.03 15.60
C SER A 82 1.76 1.03 14.70
N CYS A 83 2.50 1.92 14.04
CA CYS A 83 1.93 2.91 13.12
C CYS A 83 2.41 2.69 11.70
N GLY A 84 1.59 3.10 10.74
CA GLY A 84 1.97 3.01 9.34
C GLY A 84 0.85 3.02 8.33
N ILE A 85 1.21 2.62 7.12
CA ILE A 85 0.40 2.73 5.90
C ILE A 85 0.16 1.33 5.36
N LEU A 86 -1.07 1.04 4.97
CA LEU A 86 -1.39 -0.14 4.19
C LEU A 86 -1.34 0.21 2.71
N LEU A 87 -0.74 -0.69 1.93
CA LEU A 87 -0.65 -0.62 0.49
C LEU A 87 -1.38 -1.81 -0.11
N TYR A 88 -2.48 -1.58 -0.80
CA TYR A 88 -2.98 -2.54 -1.78
C TYR A 88 -2.20 -2.35 -3.06
N ALA A 89 -1.61 -3.40 -3.58
CA ALA A 89 -0.92 -3.38 -4.86
C ALA A 89 -1.43 -4.52 -5.74
N SER A 90 -1.54 -4.24 -7.04
CA SER A 90 -1.71 -5.27 -8.04
C SER A 90 -0.56 -5.28 -9.02
N VAL A 91 -0.01 -6.46 -9.32
CA VAL A 91 1.15 -6.65 -10.17
C VAL A 91 0.79 -7.58 -11.31
N ALA A 92 1.06 -7.17 -12.55
CA ALA A 92 0.96 -8.05 -13.70
C ALA A 92 2.22 -8.91 -13.82
N ILE A 93 2.03 -10.21 -14.08
CA ILE A 93 3.09 -11.17 -14.35
C ILE A 93 2.69 -12.05 -15.54
N THR A 94 3.65 -12.53 -16.33
CA THR A 94 3.37 -13.53 -17.36
C THR A 94 3.13 -14.91 -16.73
N ALA A 95 2.58 -15.85 -17.50
CA ALA A 95 2.40 -17.24 -17.06
C ALA A 95 3.71 -17.92 -16.63
N GLU A 96 4.85 -17.47 -17.17
CA GLU A 96 6.21 -17.95 -16.84
C GLU A 96 6.80 -17.27 -15.60
N GLY A 97 6.09 -16.31 -15.01
CA GLY A 97 6.50 -15.58 -13.81
C GLY A 97 7.34 -14.32 -14.06
N LEU A 98 7.40 -13.81 -15.29
CA LEU A 98 8.07 -12.54 -15.58
C LEU A 98 7.20 -11.36 -15.09
N PRO A 99 7.68 -10.52 -14.15
CA PRO A 99 6.92 -9.34 -13.72
C PRO A 99 6.89 -8.26 -14.81
N LEU A 100 5.69 -7.75 -15.08
CA LEU A 100 5.44 -6.65 -16.03
C LEU A 100 5.29 -5.28 -15.35
N GLU A 101 5.22 -5.25 -14.01
CA GLU A 101 5.04 -4.12 -13.09
C GLU A 101 3.62 -3.93 -12.51
N LEU A 102 3.45 -2.84 -11.73
CA LEU A 102 2.24 -2.46 -11.02
C LEU A 102 1.12 -2.07 -11.99
N THR A 103 -0.07 -2.61 -11.78
CA THR A 103 -1.27 -2.29 -12.56
C THR A 103 -2.24 -1.38 -11.80
N ALA A 104 -2.20 -1.40 -10.48
CA ALA A 104 -2.92 -0.50 -9.61
C ALA A 104 -2.24 -0.47 -8.24
N THR A 105 -2.45 0.63 -7.52
CA THR A 105 -2.05 0.74 -6.12
C THR A 105 -3.00 1.65 -5.36
N GLN A 106 -3.15 1.41 -4.07
CA GLN A 106 -3.88 2.29 -3.18
C GLN A 106 -3.23 2.27 -1.80
N CYS A 107 -2.86 3.45 -1.31
CA CYS A 107 -2.38 3.66 0.05
C CYS A 107 -3.53 4.10 0.96
N TRP A 108 -3.59 3.60 2.19
CA TRP A 108 -4.46 4.17 3.24
C TRP A 108 -3.91 3.93 4.64
N THR A 109 -4.41 4.69 5.59
CA THR A 109 -4.10 4.51 7.02
C THR A 109 -5.37 4.21 7.80
N ARG A 110 -5.22 3.67 9.03
CA ARG A 110 -6.35 3.38 9.92
C ARG A 110 -6.24 4.26 11.16
N GLN A 111 -7.27 5.06 11.42
CA GLN A 111 -7.34 5.89 12.63
C GLN A 111 -7.59 5.05 13.89
N VAL A 112 -8.26 3.90 13.74
CA VAL A 112 -8.52 2.94 14.82
C VAL A 112 -8.32 1.53 14.28
N PHE A 113 -7.57 0.71 15.01
CA PHE A 113 -7.55 -0.73 14.78
C PHE A 113 -8.80 -1.34 15.42
N LYS A 114 -9.78 -1.75 14.59
CA LYS A 114 -10.81 -2.69 15.01
C LYS A 114 -10.34 -4.08 14.63
N GLU A 115 -10.38 -5.02 15.57
CA GLU A 115 -10.21 -6.43 15.23
C GLU A 115 -11.21 -6.77 14.11
N PRO A 116 -10.77 -7.46 13.04
CA PRO A 116 -11.66 -7.77 11.95
C PRO A 116 -12.74 -8.72 12.46
N ASN A 117 -14.00 -8.31 12.41
CA ASN A 117 -15.05 -9.31 12.34
C ASN A 117 -14.98 -9.95 10.94
N LEU A 118 -15.20 -11.26 10.87
CA LEU A 118 -15.04 -12.00 9.62
C LEU A 118 -15.98 -11.52 8.50
N SER A 119 -17.11 -10.87 8.83
CA SER A 119 -18.06 -10.39 7.84
C SER A 119 -17.63 -9.10 7.13
N ALA A 120 -16.87 -8.21 7.78
CA ALA A 120 -16.40 -6.95 7.18
C ALA A 120 -15.27 -7.14 6.16
N LEU A 121 -14.55 -8.27 6.22
CA LEU A 121 -13.49 -8.59 5.26
C LEU A 121 -14.04 -8.94 3.87
N LEU A 122 -15.22 -9.58 3.82
CA LEU A 122 -15.84 -10.01 2.57
C LEU A 122 -16.43 -8.83 1.78
N THR A 123 -16.98 -7.82 2.45
CA THR A 123 -17.57 -6.64 1.78
C THR A 123 -16.53 -5.73 1.15
N ARG A 124 -15.27 -5.77 1.60
CA ARG A 124 -14.20 -4.87 1.13
C ARG A 124 -13.56 -5.30 -0.19
N LEU A 125 -13.83 -6.52 -0.65
CA LEU A 125 -13.38 -7.05 -1.94
C LEU A 125 -14.29 -6.63 -3.10
N GLU A 126 -15.47 -6.06 -2.81
CA GLU A 126 -16.37 -5.51 -3.83
C GLU A 126 -16.10 -4.01 -4.01
N TYR A 127 -15.08 -3.63 -4.79
CA TYR A 127 -14.91 -2.23 -5.23
C TYR A 127 -15.18 -2.04 -6.74
N PRO A 128 -15.82 -0.91 -7.14
CA PRO A 128 -16.50 -0.76 -8.44
C PRO A 128 -15.64 -0.10 -9.55
N PHE A 129 -14.33 0.05 -9.34
CA PHE A 129 -13.46 0.85 -10.24
C PHE A 129 -13.20 0.20 -11.62
N MET A 130 -13.67 -1.03 -11.85
CA MET A 130 -13.58 -1.75 -13.14
C MET A 130 -14.94 -1.88 -13.86
N ARG A 131 -15.87 -0.92 -13.74
CA ARG A 131 -16.94 -0.78 -14.74
C ARG A 131 -16.48 0.15 -15.87
N ARG A 132 -15.82 -0.41 -16.88
CA ARG A 132 -15.86 0.21 -18.21
C ARG A 132 -17.33 0.30 -18.63
N LYS A 133 -17.86 1.51 -18.81
CA LYS A 133 -19.03 1.70 -19.68
C LYS A 133 -18.58 1.29 -21.07
N VAL A 134 -18.92 0.07 -21.48
CA VAL A 134 -19.03 -0.23 -22.91
C VAL A 134 -20.28 0.51 -23.36
N SER A 135 -20.11 1.69 -23.94
CA SER A 135 -21.17 2.33 -24.71
C SER A 135 -21.37 1.51 -25.97
N SER A 136 -22.43 0.72 -26.02
CA SER A 136 -23.00 0.22 -27.26
C SER A 136 -23.60 1.41 -28.02
N GLY A 137 -22.93 1.82 -29.08
CA GLY A 137 -23.42 2.71 -30.12
C GLY A 137 -22.89 2.21 -31.45
#